data_AF-A0A0D0FSJ1-F1
#
_entry.id   AF-A0A0D0FSJ1-F1
#
_cell.length_a   1.000
_cell.length_b   1.000
_cell.length_c   1.000
_cell.angle_alpha   90.00
_cell.angle_beta   90.00
_cell.angle_gamma   90.00
#
_symmetry.space_group_name_H-M   'P 1'
#
loop_
_entity.id
_entity.type
_entity.pdbx_description
1 polymer ?
#
loop_
_entity_poly.entity_id
_entity_poly.type
_entity_poly.pdbx_seq_one_letter_code
_entity_poly.pdbx_strand_id
1 'polypeptide(L)'
;MSTLKRMFGDFMEGRQSRRASRELLEERKVAIEQLFEADLTYLRETFAGTPMTLQSESFPDYPGAVWMGDLGVKAFCVTQDVEVEQFPVYVNLVVVGRERVGPRQFVRDGSTHTFFSSADHYSGKKVRLLTNDVELVRSVSASGFNPPPPWLAWYELGALIYNLQGDAQYWYENVWDRYWESLSLEEQDAFAEKRRLSTNAYLSEDEWEEWLGAIRMRDGRYRQRLRMEYQRGGNEH
;
A
#
# COMPACT_ATOMS: atom_id res chain seq x y z
N MET A 1 -5.06 -1.17 47.86
CA MET A 1 -5.82 -0.34 46.89
C MET A 1 -7.24 -0.88 46.79
N SER A 2 -8.26 -0.02 46.88
CA SER A 2 -9.67 -0.44 46.90
C SER A 2 -10.13 -0.93 45.53
N THR A 3 -10.85 -2.06 45.52
CA THR A 3 -11.50 -2.68 44.33
C THR A 3 -12.35 -1.68 43.55
N LEU A 4 -12.93 -0.69 44.23
CA LEU A 4 -13.73 0.36 43.63
C LEU A 4 -12.92 1.31 42.72
N LYS A 5 -11.68 1.63 43.10
CA LYS A 5 -10.77 2.48 42.29
C LYS A 5 -10.35 1.77 40.99
N ARG A 6 -10.19 0.44 41.04
CA ARG A 6 -9.87 -0.38 39.86
C ARG A 6 -11.04 -0.43 38.89
N MET A 7 -12.26 -0.71 39.37
CA MET A 7 -13.46 -0.74 38.52
C MET A 7 -13.77 0.62 37.88
N PHE A 8 -13.51 1.74 38.57
CA PHE A 8 -13.67 3.08 38.01
C PHE A 8 -12.62 3.38 36.92
N GLY A 9 -11.38 2.90 37.10
CA GLY A 9 -10.32 2.97 36.10
C GLY A 9 -10.70 2.20 34.83
N ASP A 10 -11.04 0.92 34.98
CA ASP A 10 -11.43 0.03 33.86
C ASP A 10 -12.65 0.59 33.09
N PHE A 11 -13.61 1.22 33.78
CA PHE A 11 -14.77 1.84 33.18
C PHE A 11 -14.46 3.12 32.40
N MET A 12 -13.56 3.96 32.93
CA MET A 12 -13.11 5.19 32.26
C MET A 12 -12.23 4.89 31.04
N GLU A 13 -11.36 3.89 31.15
CA GLU A 13 -10.53 3.38 30.06
C GLU A 13 -11.40 2.76 28.95
N GLY A 14 -12.42 1.97 29.31
CA GLY A 14 -13.41 1.46 28.37
C GLY A 14 -14.21 2.57 27.67
N ARG A 15 -14.50 3.70 28.33
CA ARG A 15 -15.13 4.86 27.67
C ARG A 15 -14.19 5.61 26.74
N GLN A 16 -12.93 5.81 27.13
CA GLN A 16 -11.92 6.45 26.28
C GLN A 16 -11.64 5.62 25.03
N SER A 17 -11.48 4.30 25.19
CA SER A 17 -11.32 3.36 24.07
C SER A 17 -12.51 3.38 23.11
N ARG A 18 -13.75 3.43 23.64
CA ARG A 18 -14.97 3.55 22.82
C ARG A 18 -15.07 4.88 22.08
N ARG A 19 -14.64 5.99 22.71
CA ARG A 19 -14.60 7.31 22.04
C ARG A 19 -13.56 7.33 20.94
N ALA A 20 -12.33 6.90 21.22
CA ALA A 20 -11.26 6.82 20.23
C ALA A 20 -11.64 5.90 19.05
N SER A 21 -12.28 4.76 19.34
CA SER A 21 -12.77 3.84 18.29
C SER A 21 -13.88 4.48 17.43
N ARG A 22 -14.76 5.27 18.05
CA ARG A 22 -15.82 5.99 17.33
C ARG A 22 -15.23 7.13 16.50
N GLU A 23 -14.31 7.90 17.05
CA GLU A 23 -13.61 8.99 16.35
C GLU A 23 -12.87 8.44 15.12
N LEU A 24 -12.09 7.35 15.29
CA LEU A 24 -11.42 6.67 14.19
C LEU A 24 -12.39 6.17 13.11
N LEU A 25 -13.56 5.66 13.51
CA LEU A 25 -14.57 5.20 12.57
C LEU A 25 -15.21 6.37 11.81
N GLU A 26 -15.49 7.50 12.46
CA GLU A 26 -15.97 8.71 11.77
C GLU A 26 -14.91 9.30 10.83
N GLU A 27 -13.64 9.32 11.23
CA GLU A 27 -12.53 9.74 10.37
C GLU A 27 -12.42 8.86 9.12
N ARG A 28 -12.54 7.54 9.27
CA ARG A 28 -12.56 6.60 8.14
C ARG A 28 -13.73 6.84 7.19
N LYS A 29 -14.91 7.19 7.71
CA LYS A 29 -16.07 7.54 6.88
C LYS A 29 -15.82 8.82 6.10
N VAL A 30 -15.37 9.89 6.75
CA VAL A 30 -15.08 11.15 6.08
C VAL A 30 -13.99 10.95 5.03
N ALA A 31 -12.96 10.17 5.34
CA ALA A 31 -11.90 9.84 4.40
C ALA A 31 -12.43 9.10 3.17
N ILE A 32 -13.27 8.07 3.32
CA ILE A 32 -13.76 7.31 2.15
C ILE A 32 -14.63 8.19 1.23
N GLU A 33 -15.44 9.07 1.81
CA GLU A 33 -16.29 10.00 1.04
C GLU A 33 -15.45 11.00 0.24
N GLN A 34 -14.43 11.59 0.87
CA GLN A 34 -13.51 12.51 0.21
C GLN A 34 -12.68 11.81 -0.87
N LEU A 35 -12.22 10.59 -0.60
CA LEU A 35 -11.38 9.82 -1.52
C LEU A 35 -12.12 9.41 -2.78
N PHE A 36 -13.42 9.15 -2.72
CA PHE A 36 -14.20 8.71 -3.88
C PHE A 36 -15.23 9.74 -4.37
N GLU A 37 -15.25 10.93 -3.77
CA GLU A 37 -16.21 12.00 -4.07
C GLU A 37 -17.66 11.47 -4.13
N ALA A 38 -17.99 10.60 -3.19
CA ALA A 38 -19.25 9.87 -3.12
C ALA A 38 -19.67 9.74 -1.66
N ASP A 39 -20.94 9.98 -1.34
CA ASP A 39 -21.42 9.83 0.03
C ASP A 39 -21.47 8.36 0.45
N LEU A 40 -21.28 8.12 1.74
CA LEU A 40 -21.22 6.76 2.28
C LEU A 40 -22.53 6.00 2.08
N THR A 41 -23.67 6.69 2.07
CA THR A 41 -24.98 6.07 1.83
C THR A 41 -25.05 5.52 0.41
N TYR A 42 -24.67 6.34 -0.58
CA TYR A 42 -24.58 5.91 -1.98
C TYR A 42 -23.60 4.75 -2.17
N LEU A 43 -22.42 4.78 -1.51
CA LEU A 43 -21.48 3.65 -1.56
C LEU A 43 -22.10 2.37 -1.00
N ARG A 44 -22.79 2.44 0.15
CA ARG A 44 -23.47 1.29 0.76
C ARG A 44 -24.55 0.72 -0.15
N GLU A 45 -25.36 1.58 -0.76
CA GLU A 45 -26.42 1.19 -1.68
C GLU A 45 -25.85 0.54 -2.94
N THR A 46 -24.81 1.15 -3.52
CA THR A 46 -24.12 0.63 -4.71
C THR A 46 -23.59 -0.78 -4.49
N PHE A 47 -23.03 -1.07 -3.31
CA PHE A 47 -22.48 -2.39 -2.97
C PHE A 47 -23.46 -3.29 -2.21
N ALA A 48 -24.74 -2.91 -2.05
CA ALA A 48 -25.69 -3.66 -1.24
C ALA A 48 -25.89 -5.11 -1.75
N GLY A 49 -25.89 -5.28 -3.07
CA GLY A 49 -26.04 -6.55 -3.77
C GLY A 49 -24.80 -7.46 -3.74
N THR A 50 -23.65 -6.98 -3.29
CA THR A 50 -22.43 -7.78 -3.24
C THR A 50 -22.59 -8.95 -2.23
N PRO A 51 -22.24 -10.19 -2.63
CA PRO A 51 -22.26 -11.33 -1.72
C PRO A 51 -21.27 -11.17 -0.56
N MET A 52 -21.71 -11.48 0.67
CA MET A 52 -20.83 -11.47 1.85
C MET A 52 -19.73 -12.53 1.80
N THR A 53 -19.90 -13.57 0.99
CA THR A 53 -18.89 -14.62 0.79
C THR A 53 -17.58 -14.07 0.23
N LEU A 54 -17.63 -12.93 -0.48
CA LEU A 54 -16.42 -12.27 -0.99
C LEU A 54 -15.47 -11.87 0.14
N GLN A 55 -15.94 -11.60 1.36
CA GLN A 55 -15.06 -11.24 2.49
C GLN A 55 -13.98 -12.30 2.78
N SER A 56 -14.23 -13.57 2.42
CA SER A 56 -13.29 -14.66 2.62
C SER A 56 -12.24 -14.80 1.51
N GLU A 57 -12.28 -13.95 0.49
CA GLU A 57 -11.28 -13.92 -0.58
C GLU A 57 -9.90 -13.54 -0.04
N SER A 58 -8.89 -14.28 -0.47
CA SER A 58 -7.49 -14.02 -0.13
C SER A 58 -6.79 -13.29 -1.27
N PHE A 59 -6.01 -12.26 -0.92
CA PHE A 59 -5.18 -11.51 -1.86
C PHE A 59 -3.71 -11.54 -1.40
N PRO A 60 -2.76 -11.28 -2.30
CA PRO A 60 -1.37 -11.06 -1.92
C PRO A 60 -1.23 -9.91 -0.90
N ASP A 61 -0.17 -9.96 -0.09
CA ASP A 61 0.10 -8.96 0.96
C ASP A 61 0.41 -7.56 0.42
N TYR A 62 0.81 -7.47 -0.85
CA TYR A 62 1.06 -6.23 -1.58
C TYR A 62 0.35 -6.24 -2.95
N PRO A 63 -0.35 -5.15 -3.33
CA PRO A 63 -0.61 -3.94 -2.53
C PRO A 63 -1.54 -4.19 -1.33
N GLY A 64 -2.13 -5.38 -1.25
CA GLY A 64 -3.10 -5.73 -0.24
C GLY A 64 -4.49 -5.18 -0.55
N ALA A 65 -5.51 -5.88 -0.07
CA ALA A 65 -6.91 -5.46 -0.22
C ALA A 65 -7.60 -5.56 1.14
N VAL A 66 -8.25 -4.47 1.56
CA VAL A 66 -8.93 -4.38 2.85
C VAL A 66 -10.43 -4.42 2.63
N TRP A 67 -11.12 -5.36 3.26
CA TRP A 67 -12.58 -5.41 3.22
C TRP A 67 -13.19 -4.26 4.03
N MET A 68 -14.11 -3.49 3.43
CA MET A 68 -14.73 -2.29 4.03
C MET A 68 -16.10 -2.53 4.65
N GLY A 69 -16.45 -3.80 4.93
CA GLY A 69 -17.76 -4.17 5.46
C GLY A 69 -18.04 -3.67 6.87
N ASP A 70 -17.01 -3.30 7.64
CA ASP A 70 -17.15 -2.63 8.95
C ASP A 70 -17.81 -1.25 8.81
N LEU A 71 -17.63 -0.59 7.67
CA LEU A 71 -18.33 0.65 7.30
C LEU A 71 -19.68 0.40 6.62
N GLY A 72 -20.09 -0.86 6.45
CA GLY A 72 -21.29 -1.27 5.71
C GLY A 72 -21.11 -1.30 4.19
N VAL A 73 -19.88 -1.08 3.70
CA VAL A 73 -19.55 -1.08 2.27
C VAL A 73 -19.00 -2.44 1.89
N LYS A 74 -19.79 -3.24 1.17
CA LYS A 74 -19.41 -4.61 0.77
C LYS A 74 -18.48 -4.60 -0.45
N ALA A 75 -17.27 -4.11 -0.26
CA ALA A 75 -16.22 -4.02 -1.26
C ALA A 75 -14.83 -4.02 -0.61
N PHE A 76 -13.82 -4.23 -1.45
CA PHE A 76 -12.41 -4.14 -1.11
C PHE A 76 -11.86 -2.75 -1.42
N CYS A 77 -11.10 -2.20 -0.48
CA CYS A 77 -10.26 -1.04 -0.68
C CYS A 77 -8.82 -1.47 -0.98
N VAL A 78 -8.27 -1.01 -2.08
CA VAL A 78 -6.85 -1.18 -2.44
C VAL A 78 -6.22 0.19 -2.51
N THR A 79 -5.09 0.39 -1.83
CA THR A 79 -4.30 1.62 -1.89
C THR A 79 -2.89 1.26 -2.26
N GLN A 80 -2.35 1.93 -3.28
CA GLN A 80 -1.00 1.67 -3.77
C GLN A 80 -0.37 2.97 -4.24
N ASP A 81 0.94 3.10 -4.04
CA ASP A 81 1.73 4.10 -4.74
C ASP A 81 2.34 3.47 -5.99
N VAL A 82 2.21 4.17 -7.13
CA VAL A 82 2.71 3.71 -8.42
C VAL A 82 3.57 4.79 -9.06
N GLU A 83 4.58 4.37 -9.82
CA GLU A 83 5.34 5.31 -10.64
C GLU A 83 4.45 6.03 -11.65
N VAL A 84 4.81 7.28 -11.93
CA VAL A 84 4.05 8.13 -12.87
C VAL A 84 3.94 7.49 -14.27
N GLU A 85 4.97 6.76 -14.68
CA GLU A 85 5.05 6.04 -15.96
C GLU A 85 4.12 4.82 -16.02
N GLN A 86 3.84 4.20 -14.88
CA GLN A 86 2.95 3.05 -14.75
C GLN A 86 1.47 3.44 -14.64
N PHE A 87 1.20 4.70 -14.25
CA PHE A 87 -0.15 5.19 -13.99
C PHE A 87 -1.12 5.00 -15.16
N PRO A 88 -0.77 5.30 -16.44
CA PRO A 88 -1.68 5.06 -17.56
C PRO A 88 -2.06 3.58 -17.73
N VAL A 89 -1.13 2.66 -17.48
CA VAL A 89 -1.37 1.21 -17.55
C VAL A 89 -2.31 0.78 -16.41
N TYR A 90 -2.12 1.32 -15.20
CA TYR A 90 -3.02 1.10 -14.07
C TYR A 90 -4.46 1.53 -14.40
N VAL A 91 -4.63 2.75 -14.93
CA VAL A 91 -5.94 3.28 -15.31
C VAL A 91 -6.60 2.40 -16.38
N ASN A 92 -5.83 1.91 -17.36
CA ASN A 92 -6.37 1.00 -18.38
C ASN A 92 -6.92 -0.29 -17.75
N LEU A 93 -6.25 -0.89 -16.78
CA LEU A 93 -6.78 -2.08 -16.09
C LEU A 93 -8.12 -1.81 -15.40
N VAL A 94 -8.28 -0.62 -14.81
CA VAL A 94 -9.54 -0.19 -14.19
C VAL A 94 -10.64 -0.03 -15.24
N VAL A 95 -10.33 0.58 -16.38
CA VAL A 95 -11.33 0.96 -17.41
C VAL A 95 -11.72 -0.20 -18.33
N VAL A 96 -10.81 -1.12 -18.64
CA VAL A 96 -11.04 -2.19 -19.61
C VAL A 96 -12.26 -3.03 -19.22
N GLY A 97 -13.22 -3.14 -20.13
CA GLY A 97 -14.46 -3.90 -19.92
C GLY A 97 -15.47 -3.25 -18.96
N ARG A 98 -15.28 -1.98 -18.59
CA ARG A 98 -16.18 -1.23 -17.71
C ARG A 98 -16.69 0.05 -18.36
N GLU A 99 -17.96 0.34 -18.14
CA GLU A 99 -18.57 1.61 -18.52
C GLU A 99 -18.38 2.64 -17.40
N ARG A 100 -18.05 3.88 -17.76
CA ARG A 100 -17.97 4.99 -16.80
C ARG A 100 -19.36 5.58 -16.58
N VAL A 101 -19.90 5.39 -15.37
CA VAL A 101 -21.24 5.87 -14.99
C VAL A 101 -21.21 7.12 -14.10
N GLY A 102 -20.02 7.52 -13.64
CA GLY A 102 -19.83 8.71 -12.82
C GLY A 102 -18.39 9.24 -12.88
N PRO A 103 -18.08 10.34 -12.16
CA PRO A 103 -16.75 10.95 -12.18
C PRO A 103 -15.64 9.96 -11.78
N ARG A 104 -15.91 9.13 -10.77
CA ARG A 104 -14.94 8.17 -10.21
C ARG A 104 -15.42 6.71 -10.30
N GLN A 105 -16.54 6.44 -10.97
CA GLN A 105 -17.21 5.14 -10.92
C GLN A 105 -17.24 4.46 -12.29
N PHE A 106 -16.92 3.17 -12.27
CA PHE A 106 -16.88 2.26 -13.40
C PHE A 106 -17.71 1.01 -13.09
N VAL A 107 -18.44 0.51 -14.07
CA VAL A 107 -19.37 -0.63 -13.91
C VAL A 107 -19.13 -1.68 -14.98
N ARG A 108 -19.06 -2.95 -14.56
CA ARG A 108 -19.07 -4.14 -15.43
C ARG A 108 -20.34 -4.95 -15.15
N ASP A 109 -21.01 -5.39 -16.21
CA ASP A 109 -22.19 -6.26 -16.16
C ASP A 109 -23.32 -5.77 -15.22
N GLY A 110 -23.42 -4.45 -15.01
CA GLY A 110 -24.45 -3.80 -14.18
C GLY A 110 -24.39 -4.06 -12.67
N SER A 111 -23.49 -4.91 -12.18
CA SER A 111 -23.44 -5.34 -10.77
C SER A 111 -22.03 -5.30 -10.16
N THR A 112 -21.01 -5.20 -10.99
CA THR A 112 -19.62 -5.09 -10.56
C THR A 112 -19.20 -3.64 -10.63
N HIS A 113 -19.01 -3.02 -9.46
CA HIS A 113 -18.73 -1.59 -9.33
C HIS A 113 -17.28 -1.38 -8.87
N THR A 114 -16.63 -0.39 -9.47
CA THR A 114 -15.30 0.07 -9.09
C THR A 114 -15.31 1.58 -8.98
N PHE A 115 -15.01 2.09 -7.79
CA PHE A 115 -14.63 3.48 -7.61
C PHE A 115 -13.12 3.61 -7.66
N PHE A 116 -12.63 4.61 -8.36
CA PHE A 116 -11.21 4.88 -8.56
C PHE A 116 -10.88 6.33 -8.27
N SER A 117 -9.80 6.53 -7.53
CA SER A 117 -9.19 7.84 -7.36
C SER A 117 -7.68 7.78 -7.39
N SER A 118 -7.08 8.92 -7.71
CA SER A 118 -5.65 9.10 -7.74
C SER A 118 -5.30 10.50 -7.26
N ALA A 119 -4.17 10.63 -6.56
CA ALA A 119 -3.57 11.91 -6.23
C ALA A 119 -2.07 11.85 -6.51
N ASP A 120 -1.47 13.00 -6.80
CA ASP A 120 0.00 13.13 -6.80
C ASP A 120 0.52 12.82 -5.40
N HIS A 121 1.57 12.02 -5.32
CA HIS A 121 2.21 11.65 -4.07
C HIS A 121 3.68 11.38 -4.32
N TYR A 122 4.51 12.26 -3.78
CA TYR A 122 5.95 12.32 -4.08
C TYR A 122 6.21 12.36 -5.60
N SER A 123 7.13 11.55 -6.12
CA SER A 123 7.43 11.43 -7.54
C SER A 123 6.52 10.45 -8.30
N GLY A 124 5.37 10.07 -7.73
CA GLY A 124 4.42 9.15 -8.34
C GLY A 124 2.97 9.51 -8.12
N LYS A 125 2.12 8.48 -8.18
CA LYS A 125 0.67 8.58 -7.99
C LYS A 125 0.24 7.64 -6.87
N LYS A 126 -0.52 8.16 -5.92
CA LYS A 126 -1.25 7.34 -4.95
C LYS A 126 -2.62 6.99 -5.49
N VAL A 127 -2.78 5.75 -5.92
CA VAL A 127 -4.02 5.21 -6.49
C VAL A 127 -4.83 4.49 -5.41
N ARG A 128 -6.15 4.61 -5.52
CA ARG A 128 -7.10 3.99 -4.61
C ARG A 128 -8.25 3.40 -5.39
N LEU A 129 -8.60 2.16 -5.05
CA LEU A 129 -9.75 1.45 -5.58
C LEU A 129 -10.69 1.09 -4.45
N LEU A 130 -11.99 1.21 -4.69
CA LEU A 130 -13.03 0.60 -3.88
C LEU A 130 -13.91 -0.23 -4.81
N THR A 131 -13.84 -1.56 -4.72
CA THR A 131 -14.43 -2.44 -5.71
C THR A 131 -14.92 -3.77 -5.13
N ASN A 132 -15.98 -4.33 -5.71
CA ASN A 132 -16.39 -5.72 -5.49
C ASN A 132 -15.81 -6.67 -6.57
N ASP A 133 -14.98 -6.15 -7.47
CA ASP A 133 -14.35 -6.88 -8.55
C ASP A 133 -13.06 -7.57 -8.10
N VAL A 134 -13.20 -8.84 -7.68
CA VAL A 134 -12.07 -9.65 -7.22
C VAL A 134 -11.04 -9.88 -8.33
N GLU A 135 -11.47 -10.00 -9.59
CA GLU A 135 -10.57 -10.19 -10.74
C GLU A 135 -9.72 -8.95 -11.00
N LEU A 136 -10.30 -7.75 -10.83
CA LEU A 136 -9.55 -6.50 -10.91
C LEU A 136 -8.48 -6.42 -9.83
N VAL A 137 -8.82 -6.74 -8.58
CA VAL A 137 -7.85 -6.73 -7.46
C VAL A 137 -6.69 -7.69 -7.73
N ARG A 138 -6.98 -8.90 -8.22
CA ARG A 138 -5.93 -9.87 -8.61
C ARG A 138 -5.10 -9.37 -9.80
N SER A 139 -5.73 -8.75 -10.79
CA SER A 139 -5.03 -8.21 -11.98
C SER A 139 -4.08 -7.07 -11.61
N VAL A 140 -4.51 -6.16 -10.73
CA VAL A 140 -3.65 -5.09 -10.20
C VAL A 140 -2.44 -5.67 -9.47
N SER A 141 -2.66 -6.68 -8.61
CA SER A 141 -1.59 -7.34 -7.85
C SER A 141 -0.60 -8.05 -8.79
N ALA A 142 -1.12 -8.78 -9.79
CA ALA A 142 -0.30 -9.51 -10.76
C ALA A 142 0.46 -8.61 -11.75
N SER A 143 0.05 -7.35 -11.90
CA SER A 143 0.72 -6.42 -12.82
C SER A 143 2.08 -5.92 -12.32
N GLY A 144 2.41 -6.17 -11.05
CA GLY A 144 3.71 -5.83 -10.49
C GLY A 144 3.99 -4.32 -10.46
N PHE A 145 2.95 -3.49 -10.29
CA PHE A 145 3.14 -2.05 -10.13
C PHE A 145 3.98 -1.77 -8.90
N ASN A 146 4.89 -0.81 -9.04
CA ASN A 146 5.84 -0.49 -8.00
C ASN A 146 5.75 0.99 -7.63
N PRO A 147 6.00 1.33 -6.35
CA PRO A 147 6.06 2.72 -5.95
C PRO A 147 7.30 3.39 -6.57
N PRO A 148 7.34 4.73 -6.62
CA PRO A 148 8.55 5.44 -7.00
C PRO A 148 9.76 4.95 -6.21
N PRO A 149 10.90 4.66 -6.86
CA PRO A 149 12.10 4.25 -6.18
C PRO A 149 12.56 5.29 -5.13
N PRO A 150 13.22 4.87 -4.05
CA PRO A 150 13.55 5.76 -2.94
C PRO A 150 14.45 6.94 -3.34
N TRP A 151 15.41 6.72 -4.24
CA TRP A 151 16.27 7.77 -4.79
C TRP A 151 15.55 8.76 -5.71
N LEU A 152 14.28 8.50 -6.06
CA LEU A 152 13.39 9.44 -6.75
C LEU A 152 12.33 10.04 -5.82
N ALA A 153 11.84 9.28 -4.84
CA ALA A 153 10.83 9.74 -3.89
C ALA A 153 11.40 10.68 -2.82
N TRP A 154 12.66 10.44 -2.42
CA TRP A 154 13.37 11.09 -1.33
C TRP A 154 14.82 11.39 -1.74
N TYR A 155 15.00 11.97 -2.93
CA TYR A 155 16.33 12.23 -3.51
C TYR A 155 17.19 13.12 -2.60
N GLU A 156 16.56 14.02 -1.86
CA GLU A 156 17.19 14.96 -0.94
C GLU A 156 17.81 14.29 0.30
N LEU A 157 17.39 13.07 0.63
CA LEU A 157 17.94 12.33 1.77
C LEU A 157 19.25 11.60 1.40
N GLY A 158 19.52 11.42 0.11
CA GLY A 158 20.60 10.54 -0.35
C GLY A 158 20.50 9.13 0.27
N ALA A 159 21.60 8.39 0.29
CA ALA A 159 21.64 7.05 0.89
C ALA A 159 21.52 7.04 2.44
N LEU A 160 21.24 8.18 3.09
CA LEU A 160 21.15 8.34 4.55
C LEU A 160 19.80 7.87 5.13
N ILE A 161 19.26 6.76 4.61
CA ILE A 161 17.89 6.29 4.88
C ILE A 161 17.76 5.47 6.17
N TYR A 162 18.74 5.60 7.06
CA TYR A 162 18.81 4.93 8.35
C TYR A 162 18.30 5.79 9.52
N ASN A 163 18.14 7.09 9.32
CA ASN A 163 17.62 8.04 10.33
C ASN A 163 16.35 8.75 9.85
N LEU A 164 15.41 8.00 9.28
CA LEU A 164 14.16 8.56 8.76
C LEU A 164 13.27 9.05 9.91
N GLN A 165 12.53 10.14 9.68
CA GLN A 165 11.49 10.65 10.58
C GLN A 165 10.31 11.19 9.77
N GLY A 166 9.14 11.29 10.40
CA GLY A 166 7.94 11.89 9.81
C GLY A 166 7.48 11.16 8.54
N ASP A 167 7.16 11.94 7.51
CA ASP A 167 6.58 11.43 6.26
C ASP A 167 7.50 10.44 5.54
N ALA A 168 8.82 10.66 5.59
CA ALA A 168 9.79 9.75 4.99
C ALA A 168 9.75 8.39 5.68
N GLN A 169 9.83 8.37 7.00
CA GLN A 169 9.75 7.12 7.76
C GLN A 169 8.43 6.38 7.47
N TYR A 170 7.32 7.10 7.51
CA TYR A 170 6.00 6.53 7.21
C TYR A 170 5.95 5.92 5.81
N TRP A 171 6.45 6.63 4.79
CA TRP A 171 6.45 6.14 3.42
C TRP A 171 7.32 4.89 3.25
N TYR A 172 8.53 4.86 3.82
CA TYR A 172 9.36 3.67 3.74
C TYR A 172 8.66 2.46 4.39
N GLU A 173 8.20 2.60 5.63
CA GLU A 173 7.62 1.50 6.39
C GLU A 173 6.28 0.99 5.81
N ASN A 174 5.48 1.87 5.21
CA ASN A 174 4.13 1.54 4.77
C ASN A 174 3.97 1.38 3.26
N VAL A 175 4.96 1.82 2.47
CA VAL A 175 4.92 1.79 1.00
C VAL A 175 6.11 1.02 0.45
N TRP A 176 7.32 1.56 0.63
CA TRP A 176 8.51 0.99 -0.01
C TRP A 176 8.87 -0.39 0.53
N ASP A 177 9.01 -0.53 1.85
CA ASP A 177 9.44 -1.78 2.47
C ASP A 177 8.40 -2.88 2.22
N ARG A 178 7.10 -2.55 2.27
CA ARG A 178 6.03 -3.49 1.92
C ARG A 178 6.12 -4.00 0.48
N TYR A 179 6.39 -3.10 -0.47
CA TYR A 179 6.65 -3.49 -1.86
C TYR A 179 7.91 -4.34 -1.96
N TRP A 180 9.02 -3.85 -1.42
CA TRP A 180 10.33 -4.46 -1.53
C TRP A 180 10.35 -5.88 -0.93
N GLU A 181 9.75 -6.05 0.24
CA GLU A 181 9.65 -7.35 0.92
C GLU A 181 8.66 -8.31 0.24
N SER A 182 7.69 -7.80 -0.53
CA SER A 182 6.80 -8.63 -1.34
C SER A 182 7.51 -9.33 -2.51
N LEU A 183 8.66 -8.79 -2.94
CA LEU A 183 9.51 -9.40 -3.93
C LEU A 183 10.39 -10.50 -3.31
N SER A 184 10.69 -11.53 -4.10
CA SER A 184 11.81 -12.44 -3.83
C SER A 184 13.15 -11.72 -3.93
N LEU A 185 14.22 -12.30 -3.37
CA LEU A 185 15.56 -11.69 -3.45
C LEU A 185 16.05 -11.61 -4.90
N GLU A 186 15.68 -12.58 -5.74
CA GLU A 186 15.99 -12.58 -7.16
C GLU A 186 15.24 -11.46 -7.91
N GLU A 187 13.96 -11.23 -7.59
CA GLU A 187 13.18 -10.11 -8.15
C GLU A 187 13.71 -8.75 -7.69
N GLN A 188 14.19 -8.64 -6.45
CA GLN A 188 14.88 -7.45 -5.95
C GLN A 188 16.15 -7.16 -6.74
N ASP A 189 16.96 -8.18 -7.02
CA ASP A 189 18.19 -8.05 -7.80
C ASP A 189 17.87 -7.64 -9.25
N ALA A 190 16.89 -8.30 -9.88
CA ALA A 190 16.42 -7.93 -11.22
C ALA A 190 15.86 -6.50 -11.29
N PHE A 191 15.13 -6.06 -10.24
CA PHE A 191 14.66 -4.68 -10.13
C PHE A 191 15.83 -3.70 -10.07
N ALA A 192 16.83 -3.97 -9.23
CA ALA A 192 18.01 -3.12 -9.08
C ALA A 192 18.81 -3.01 -10.40
N GLU A 193 19.07 -4.13 -11.08
CA GLU A 193 19.77 -4.16 -12.37
C GLU A 193 19.03 -3.35 -13.44
N LYS A 194 17.71 -3.55 -13.56
CA LYS A 194 16.88 -2.77 -14.48
C LYS A 194 16.97 -1.28 -14.19
N ARG A 195 16.95 -0.89 -12.91
CA ARG A 195 17.00 0.52 -12.51
C ARG A 195 18.38 1.12 -12.69
N ARG A 196 19.46 0.36 -12.54
CA ARG A 196 20.82 0.85 -12.78
C ARG A 196 20.97 1.46 -14.17
N LEU A 197 20.38 0.82 -15.18
CA LEU A 197 20.39 1.34 -16.56
C LEU A 197 19.79 2.75 -16.67
N SER A 198 18.70 3.01 -15.93
CA SER A 198 18.04 4.32 -15.91
C SER A 198 18.73 5.35 -15.00
N THR A 199 19.37 4.92 -13.91
CA THR A 199 19.97 5.83 -12.93
C THR A 199 21.33 6.38 -13.34
N ASN A 200 22.01 5.75 -14.32
CA ASN A 200 23.27 6.24 -14.90
C ASN A 200 23.26 7.72 -15.32
N ALA A 201 22.08 8.27 -15.62
CA ALA A 201 21.92 9.65 -16.04
C ALA A 201 22.01 10.67 -14.88
N TYR A 202 21.83 10.23 -13.63
CA TYR A 202 21.71 11.12 -12.47
C TYR A 202 22.31 10.60 -11.16
N LEU A 203 22.81 9.36 -11.13
CA LEU A 203 23.60 8.79 -10.02
C LEU A 203 24.92 8.24 -10.55
N SER A 204 26.01 8.62 -9.88
CA SER A 204 27.32 7.98 -10.04
C SER A 204 27.27 6.50 -9.61
N GLU A 205 28.33 5.76 -9.93
CA GLU A 205 28.47 4.36 -9.49
C GLU A 205 28.51 4.26 -7.96
N ASP A 206 29.30 5.11 -7.31
CA ASP A 206 29.40 5.16 -5.84
C ASP A 206 28.04 5.47 -5.18
N GLU A 207 27.33 6.50 -5.64
CA GLU A 207 26.01 6.86 -5.09
C GLU A 207 24.99 5.74 -5.29
N TRP A 208 25.04 5.05 -6.42
CA TRP A 208 24.17 3.91 -6.69
C TRP A 208 24.44 2.75 -5.71
N GLU A 209 25.70 2.42 -5.49
CA GLU A 209 26.09 1.36 -4.55
C GLU A 209 25.68 1.70 -3.12
N GLU A 210 25.83 2.96 -2.70
CA GLU A 210 25.37 3.42 -1.39
C GLU A 210 23.85 3.27 -1.23
N TRP A 211 23.08 3.75 -2.22
CA TRP A 211 21.61 3.62 -2.22
C TRP A 211 21.15 2.17 -2.18
N LEU A 212 21.72 1.34 -3.06
CA LEU A 212 21.36 -0.07 -3.15
C LEU A 212 21.73 -0.83 -1.87
N GLY A 213 22.92 -0.54 -1.31
CA GLY A 213 23.36 -1.08 -0.03
C GLY A 213 22.41 -0.71 1.09
N ALA A 214 22.03 0.56 1.19
CA ALA A 214 21.12 1.03 2.23
C ALA A 214 19.73 0.39 2.12
N ILE A 215 19.16 0.30 0.91
CA ILE A 215 17.86 -0.33 0.66
C ILE A 215 17.90 -1.82 1.01
N ARG A 216 18.90 -2.56 0.52
CA ARG A 216 19.04 -3.99 0.80
C ARG A 216 19.19 -4.27 2.30
N MET A 217 19.87 -3.42 3.05
CA MET A 217 20.05 -3.56 4.49
C MET A 217 18.76 -3.34 5.30
N ARG A 218 17.70 -2.76 4.71
CA ARG A 218 16.39 -2.68 5.35
C ARG A 218 15.71 -4.05 5.39
N ASP A 219 15.88 -4.87 4.35
CA ASP A 219 15.30 -6.21 4.29
C ASP A 219 15.99 -7.16 5.28
N GLY A 220 15.20 -7.74 6.19
CA GLY A 220 15.69 -8.72 7.17
C GLY A 220 16.30 -9.98 6.54
N ARG A 221 15.75 -10.42 5.40
CA ARG A 221 16.19 -11.63 4.67
C ARG A 221 17.57 -11.42 4.06
N TYR A 222 17.81 -10.25 3.48
CA TYR A 222 19.12 -9.89 2.95
C TYR A 222 20.19 -9.84 4.05
N ARG A 223 19.88 -9.21 5.20
CA ARG A 223 20.79 -9.21 6.36
C ARG A 223 21.09 -10.61 6.87
N GLN A 224 20.11 -11.50 6.85
CA GLN A 224 20.29 -12.89 7.23
C GLN A 224 21.20 -13.65 6.25
N ARG A 225 21.01 -13.44 4.93
CA ARG A 225 21.87 -14.02 3.87
C ARG A 225 23.33 -13.62 4.06
N LEU A 226 23.60 -12.33 4.24
CA LEU A 226 24.96 -11.83 4.52
C LEU A 226 25.57 -12.49 5.76
N ARG A 227 24.80 -12.61 6.85
CA ARG A 227 25.29 -13.24 8.09
C ARG A 227 25.71 -14.70 7.88
N MET A 228 24.96 -15.45 7.08
CA MET A 228 25.30 -16.84 6.75
C MET A 228 26.55 -16.93 5.87
N GLU A 229 26.71 -16.04 4.89
CA GLU A 229 27.89 -15.98 4.03
C GLU A 229 29.17 -15.69 4.83
N TYR A 230 29.13 -14.73 5.74
CA TYR A 230 30.25 -14.43 6.64
C TYR A 230 30.62 -15.62 7.55
N GLN A 231 29.63 -16.35 8.07
CA GLN A 231 29.87 -17.55 8.90
C GLN A 231 30.46 -18.70 8.09
N ARG A 232 30.10 -18.81 6.80
CA ARG A 232 30.66 -19.82 5.90
C ARG A 232 32.10 -19.50 5.50
N GLY A 233 32.40 -18.25 5.17
CA GLY A 233 33.76 -17.79 4.86
C GLY A 233 34.71 -17.79 6.06
N GLY A 234 34.18 -17.60 7.27
CA GLY A 234 34.97 -17.68 8.51
C GLY A 234 35.35 -19.09 8.97
N ASN A 235 34.77 -20.14 8.38
CA ASN A 235 35.09 -21.55 8.65
C ASN A 235 36.08 -22.15 7.64
N GLU A 236 36.54 -21.38 6.65
CA GLU A 236 37.54 -21.79 5.66
C GLU A 236 38.95 -21.22 5.96
N HIS A 237 39.20 -20.79 7.20
CA HIS A 237 40.50 -20.28 7.68
C HIS A 237 40.98 -21.01 8.95
#